data_AF-D4KU09-F1
#
_entry.id   AF-D4KU09-F1
#
_cell.length_a   1.000
_cell.length_b   1.000
_cell.length_c   1.000
_cell.angle_alpha   90.00
_cell.angle_beta   90.00
_cell.angle_gamma   90.00
#
_symmetry.space_group_name_H-M   'P 1'
#
loop_
_entity.id
_entity.type
_entity.pdbx_description
1 polymer ?
#
loop_
_entity_poly.entity_id
_entity_poly.type
_entity_poly.pdbx_seq_one_letter_code
_entity_poly.pdbx_strand_id
1 'polypeptide(L)'
;MLQLVEMEGKMTENGCIEIPAVVLEQAGICTGDTVKLVYMAEDGELKNTAKEFLLARAGQDVAEELAKEENIAFQIPEELLRDAGIPMDADLDIVCQEGRIIILPSELVQGTEVPEELLAICRELGITEDKVNIILRTTEEGTDEKTGV
;
A
#
# COMPACT_ATOMS: atom_id res chain seq x y z
N MET A 1 1.38 28.17 -4.58
CA MET A 1 2.62 27.70 -3.93
C MET A 1 2.40 27.80 -2.44
N LEU A 2 2.63 26.72 -1.69
CA LEU A 2 2.51 26.71 -0.22
C LEU A 2 3.88 27.00 0.40
N GLN A 3 3.90 27.64 1.56
CA GLN A 3 5.12 27.93 2.33
C GLN A 3 4.93 27.56 3.80
N LEU A 4 6.00 27.12 4.45
CA LEU A 4 6.05 26.94 5.90
C LEU A 4 6.28 28.30 6.56
N VAL A 5 5.53 28.58 7.63
CA VAL A 5 5.69 29.78 8.46
C VAL A 5 6.14 29.32 9.84
N GLU A 6 7.32 29.76 10.25
CA GLU A 6 7.87 29.49 11.58
C GLU A 6 7.50 30.62 12.54
N MET A 7 7.15 30.24 13.77
CA MET A 7 6.94 31.19 14.87
C MET A 7 7.66 30.70 16.12
N GLU A 8 8.35 31.62 16.78
CA GLU A 8 9.02 31.33 18.05
C GLU A 8 8.13 31.71 19.23
N GLY A 9 8.06 30.82 20.21
CA GLY A 9 7.40 31.05 21.49
C GLY A 9 8.26 30.50 22.61
N LYS A 10 8.09 31.05 23.83
CA LYS A 10 8.71 30.50 25.03
C LYS A 10 7.64 29.82 25.87
N MET A 11 8.00 28.67 26.42
CA MET A 11 7.16 28.03 27.43
C MET A 11 7.15 28.92 28.68
N THR A 12 5.96 29.24 29.16
CA THR A 12 5.79 30.02 30.40
C THR A 12 6.11 29.15 31.61
N GLU A 13 6.26 29.77 32.77
CA GLU A 13 6.49 29.05 34.04
C GLU A 13 5.35 28.08 34.38
N ASN A 14 4.15 28.32 33.84
CA ASN A 14 2.98 27.47 33.99
C ASN A 14 2.96 26.30 32.99
N GLY A 15 3.97 26.17 32.13
CA GLY A 15 4.02 25.15 31.08
C GLY A 15 3.14 25.45 29.87
N CYS A 16 2.66 26.69 29.71
CA CYS A 16 1.82 27.08 28.57
C CYS A 16 2.67 27.58 27.40
N ILE A 17 2.18 27.38 26.19
CA ILE A 17 2.65 28.04 24.98
C ILE A 17 1.55 28.99 24.53
N GLU A 18 1.90 30.26 24.31
CA GLU A 18 0.95 31.28 23.90
C GLU A 18 0.99 31.45 22.38
N ILE A 19 -0.15 31.24 21.73
CA ILE A 19 -0.32 31.47 20.29
C ILE A 19 -1.08 32.79 20.12
N PRO A 20 -0.58 33.76 19.32
CA PRO A 20 -1.29 35.00 19.08
C PRO A 20 -2.70 34.75 18.53
N ALA A 21 -3.71 35.43 19.09
CA ALA A 21 -5.10 35.26 18.68
C ALA A 21 -5.32 35.46 17.17
N VAL A 22 -4.60 36.41 16.56
CA VAL A 22 -4.65 36.67 15.11
C VAL A 22 -4.28 35.44 14.26
N VAL A 23 -3.35 34.59 14.73
CA VAL A 23 -2.97 33.36 14.02
C VAL A 23 -4.10 32.33 14.12
N LEU A 24 -4.70 32.20 15.30
CA LEU A 24 -5.84 31.30 15.52
C LEU A 24 -7.06 31.73 14.70
N GLU A 25 -7.36 33.02 14.66
CA GLU A 25 -8.45 33.61 13.86
C GLU A 25 -8.24 33.36 12.36
N GLN A 26 -7.00 33.50 11.85
CA GLN A 26 -6.66 33.17 10.47
C GLN A 26 -6.83 31.68 10.15
N ALA A 27 -6.67 30.80 11.14
CA ALA A 27 -6.97 29.37 11.05
C ALA A 27 -8.46 29.05 11.29
N GLY A 28 -9.32 30.06 11.49
CA GLY A 28 -10.75 29.89 11.72
C GLY A 28 -11.13 29.42 13.13
N ILE A 29 -10.22 29.58 14.10
CA ILE A 29 -10.44 29.28 15.53
C ILE A 29 -10.71 30.61 16.25
N CYS A 30 -11.91 30.77 16.79
CA CYS A 30 -12.33 31.99 17.49
C CYS A 30 -12.35 31.80 19.01
N THR A 31 -12.40 32.91 19.74
CA THR A 31 -12.56 32.87 21.21
C THR A 31 -13.83 32.11 21.59
N GLY A 32 -13.68 31.16 22.51
CA GLY A 32 -14.77 30.28 22.96
C GLY A 32 -14.86 28.96 22.20
N ASP A 33 -14.11 28.78 21.12
CA ASP A 33 -13.99 27.48 20.47
C ASP A 33 -13.17 26.52 21.34
N THR A 34 -13.66 25.28 21.43
CA THR A 34 -12.87 24.17 21.95
C THR A 34 -11.89 23.72 20.87
N VAL A 35 -10.63 23.50 21.23
CA VAL A 35 -9.58 22.99 20.34
C VAL A 35 -9.03 21.66 20.85
N LYS A 36 -8.50 20.86 19.94
CA LYS A 36 -7.76 19.62 20.22
C LYS A 36 -6.31 19.79 19.79
N LEU A 37 -5.39 19.33 20.64
CA LEU A 37 -3.99 19.18 20.29
C LEU A 37 -3.73 17.70 19.96
N VAL A 38 -3.30 17.42 18.73
CA VAL A 38 -3.10 16.08 18.18
C VAL A 38 -1.61 15.86 17.92
N TYR A 39 -1.10 14.67 18.20
CA TYR A 39 0.26 14.26 17.87
C TYR A 39 0.30 12.76 17.57
N MET A 40 1.33 12.32 16.84
CA MET A 40 1.57 10.91 16.57
C MET A 40 2.30 10.24 17.74
N ALA A 41 1.81 9.07 18.13
CA ALA A 41 2.46 8.19 19.10
C ALA A 41 2.36 6.73 18.60
N GLU A 42 3.24 5.86 19.09
CA GLU A 42 3.14 4.43 18.84
C GLU A 42 1.90 3.85 19.54
N ASP A 43 1.35 2.76 19.00
CA ASP A 43 0.16 2.14 19.57
C ASP A 43 0.40 1.69 21.02
N GLY A 44 -0.53 2.03 21.91
CA GLY A 44 -0.39 1.83 23.35
C GLY A 44 0.56 2.80 24.07
N GLU A 45 1.21 3.73 23.35
CA GLU A 45 2.07 4.75 23.93
C GLU A 45 1.46 6.16 23.87
N LEU A 46 1.97 7.07 24.70
CA LEU A 46 1.63 8.51 24.70
C LEU A 46 2.84 9.38 24.33
N LYS A 47 3.92 8.77 23.85
CA LYS A 47 5.17 9.47 23.61
C LYS A 47 5.17 10.11 22.22
N ASN A 48 5.20 11.44 22.17
CA ASN A 48 5.42 12.17 20.94
C ASN A 48 6.91 12.16 20.55
N THR A 49 7.33 11.13 19.81
CA THR A 49 8.73 11.00 19.36
C THR A 49 9.08 11.99 18.24
N ALA A 50 8.09 12.38 17.40
CA ALA A 50 8.27 13.35 16.32
C ALA A 50 8.46 14.78 16.83
N LYS A 51 7.97 15.09 18.05
CA LYS A 51 7.97 16.43 18.67
C LYS A 51 7.17 17.47 17.87
N GLU A 52 6.23 17.00 17.06
CA GLU A 52 5.33 17.82 16.26
C GLU A 52 3.92 17.75 16.83
N PHE A 53 3.19 18.85 16.73
CA PHE A 53 1.81 18.95 17.18
C PHE A 53 0.94 19.58 16.10
N LEU A 54 -0.27 19.08 15.99
CA LEU A 54 -1.33 19.63 15.16
C LEU A 54 -2.41 20.23 16.06
N LEU A 55 -2.84 21.45 15.73
CA LEU A 55 -3.95 22.10 16.41
C LEU A 55 -5.18 22.04 15.51
N ALA A 56 -6.27 21.51 16.04
CA ALA A 56 -7.53 21.36 15.30
C ALA A 56 -8.71 21.88 16.12
N ARG A 57 -9.77 22.34 15.46
CA ARG A 57 -11.03 22.68 16.14
C ARG A 57 -11.73 21.40 16.61
N ALA A 58 -12.34 21.44 17.79
CA ALA A 58 -13.16 20.33 18.28
C ALA A 58 -14.35 20.10 17.31
N GLY A 59 -14.51 18.86 16.87
CA GLY A 59 -15.51 18.47 15.86
C GLY A 59 -14.91 18.17 14.48
N GLN A 60 -13.65 18.54 14.22
CA GLN A 60 -12.88 18.00 13.09
C GLN A 60 -12.22 16.69 13.54
N ASP A 61 -12.50 15.59 12.83
CA ASP A 61 -11.89 14.29 13.14
C ASP A 61 -10.52 14.12 12.47
N VAL A 62 -9.60 15.01 12.83
CA VAL A 62 -8.26 15.05 12.22
C VAL A 62 -7.46 13.79 12.54
N ALA A 63 -7.67 13.19 13.71
CA ALA A 63 -7.00 11.94 14.07
C ALA A 63 -7.48 10.77 13.20
N GLU A 64 -8.79 10.65 12.97
CA GLU A 64 -9.33 9.63 12.07
C GLU A 64 -8.89 9.86 10.62
N GLU A 65 -8.95 11.08 10.11
CA GLU A 65 -8.47 11.38 8.73
C GLU A 65 -6.98 11.07 8.54
N LEU A 66 -6.14 11.34 9.54
CA LEU A 66 -4.71 10.99 9.49
C LEU A 66 -4.44 9.49 9.68
N ALA A 67 -5.34 8.79 10.38
CA ALA A 67 -5.26 7.35 10.62
C ALA A 67 -5.94 6.51 9.53
N LYS A 68 -6.66 7.13 8.59
CA LYS A 68 -7.09 6.46 7.37
C LYS A 68 -5.85 6.06 6.60
N GLU A 69 -5.45 4.80 6.74
CA GLU A 69 -4.59 4.15 5.77
C GLU A 69 -5.21 4.43 4.40
N GLU A 70 -4.47 5.12 3.52
CA GLU A 70 -4.85 5.15 2.12
C GLU A 70 -4.87 3.69 1.68
N ASN A 71 -6.08 3.15 1.55
CA ASN A 71 -6.28 1.80 1.07
C ASN A 71 -5.96 1.84 -0.43
N ILE A 72 -4.67 1.75 -0.76
CA ILE A 72 -4.18 1.75 -2.14
C ILE A 72 -4.67 0.45 -2.75
N ALA A 73 -5.87 0.49 -3.32
CA ALA A 73 -6.45 -0.63 -4.04
C ALA A 73 -5.63 -0.85 -5.31
N PHE A 74 -4.91 -1.97 -5.38
CA PHE A 74 -4.29 -2.44 -6.60
C PHE A 74 -5.39 -3.01 -7.51
N GLN A 75 -5.78 -2.23 -8.53
CA GLN A 75 -6.73 -2.66 -9.56
C GLN A 75 -5.98 -2.96 -10.86
N ILE A 76 -6.24 -4.12 -11.46
CA ILE A 76 -5.73 -4.46 -12.78
C ILE A 76 -6.69 -3.85 -13.82
N PRO A 77 -6.23 -2.97 -14.72
CA PRO A 77 -7.07 -2.44 -15.78
C PRO A 77 -7.66 -3.55 -16.66
N GLU A 78 -8.94 -3.41 -17.01
CA GLU A 78 -9.66 -4.39 -17.85
C GLU A 78 -9.00 -4.59 -19.22
N GLU A 79 -8.39 -3.54 -19.78
CA GLU A 79 -7.64 -3.61 -21.02
C GLU A 79 -6.43 -4.54 -20.91
N LEU A 80 -5.69 -4.48 -19.78
CA LEU A 80 -4.55 -5.39 -19.56
C LEU A 80 -4.99 -6.84 -19.38
N LEU A 81 -6.12 -7.08 -18.70
CA LEU A 81 -6.68 -8.43 -18.59
C LEU A 81 -7.09 -8.97 -19.97
N ARG A 82 -7.76 -8.14 -20.78
CA ARG A 82 -8.19 -8.49 -22.14
C ARG A 82 -7.01 -8.76 -23.06
N ASP A 83 -5.99 -7.89 -23.04
CA ASP A 83 -4.79 -8.02 -23.86
C ASP A 83 -3.98 -9.28 -23.46
N ALA A 84 -4.02 -9.64 -22.17
CA ALA A 84 -3.45 -10.89 -21.66
C ALA A 84 -4.33 -12.13 -21.88
N GLY A 85 -5.54 -11.97 -22.45
CA GLY A 85 -6.48 -13.07 -22.66
C GLY A 85 -7.11 -13.65 -21.38
N ILE A 86 -7.06 -12.91 -20.27
CA ILE A 86 -7.58 -13.32 -18.96
C ILE A 86 -9.08 -12.97 -18.86
N PRO A 87 -9.96 -13.96 -18.63
CA PRO A 87 -11.39 -13.71 -18.40
C PRO A 87 -11.63 -12.83 -17.16
N MET A 88 -12.63 -11.95 -17.24
CA MET A 88 -12.98 -11.04 -16.13
C MET A 88 -13.47 -11.75 -14.87
N ASP A 89 -13.94 -12.99 -15.00
CA ASP A 89 -14.44 -13.85 -13.93
C ASP A 89 -13.46 -14.97 -13.56
N ALA A 90 -12.25 -14.97 -14.13
CA ALA A 90 -11.24 -15.96 -13.78
C ALA A 90 -10.68 -15.72 -12.38
N ASP A 91 -10.47 -16.81 -11.64
CA ASP A 91 -9.59 -16.81 -10.48
C ASP A 91 -8.16 -16.45 -10.95
N LEU A 92 -7.37 -15.77 -10.11
CA LEU A 92 -6.04 -15.27 -10.47
C LEU A 92 -4.96 -15.83 -9.55
N ASP A 93 -3.86 -16.30 -10.13
CA ASP A 93 -2.60 -16.52 -9.41
C ASP A 93 -1.68 -15.32 -9.64
N ILE A 94 -1.05 -14.82 -8.57
CA ILE A 94 -0.09 -13.71 -8.61
C ILE A 94 1.28 -14.21 -8.17
N VAL A 95 2.28 -14.01 -9.03
CA VAL A 95 3.64 -14.49 -8.83
C VAL A 95 4.60 -13.31 -8.84
N CYS A 96 5.28 -13.10 -7.71
CA CYS A 96 6.32 -12.08 -7.59
C CYS A 96 7.67 -12.67 -7.97
N GLN A 97 8.36 -12.03 -8.92
CA GLN A 97 9.73 -12.34 -9.32
C GLN A 97 10.59 -11.07 -9.29
N GLU A 98 11.90 -11.21 -9.45
CA GLU A 98 12.81 -10.08 -9.39
C GLU A 98 12.47 -9.04 -10.47
N GLY A 99 12.02 -7.86 -10.02
CA GLY A 99 11.64 -6.74 -10.90
C GLY A 99 10.34 -6.92 -11.68
N ARG A 100 9.55 -7.99 -11.43
CA ARG A 100 8.33 -8.28 -12.20
C ARG A 100 7.25 -9.00 -11.39
N ILE A 101 6.00 -8.64 -11.63
CA ILE A 101 4.81 -9.32 -11.10
C ILE A 101 4.10 -9.96 -12.28
N ILE A 102 3.83 -11.25 -12.19
CA ILE A 102 3.11 -12.02 -13.22
C ILE A 102 1.72 -12.34 -12.67
N ILE A 103 0.70 -12.01 -13.45
CA ILE A 103 -0.69 -12.27 -13.12
C ILE A 103 -1.22 -13.21 -14.20
N LEU A 104 -1.78 -14.34 -13.79
CA LEU A 104 -2.25 -15.38 -14.69
C LEU A 104 -3.57 -15.97 -14.16
N PRO A 105 -4.42 -16.52 -15.04
CA PRO A 105 -5.62 -17.21 -14.60
C PRO A 105 -5.24 -18.47 -13.82
N SER A 106 -5.93 -18.72 -12.71
CA SER A 106 -5.79 -19.90 -11.88
C SER A 106 -6.51 -21.07 -12.56
N GLU A 107 -5.88 -21.64 -13.59
CA GLU A 107 -6.36 -22.89 -14.16
C GLU A 107 -5.99 -24.06 -13.26
N LEU A 108 -6.95 -24.92 -12.91
CA LEU A 108 -6.64 -26.25 -12.37
C LEU A 108 -5.95 -27.04 -13.49
N VAL A 109 -4.64 -27.31 -13.38
CA VAL A 109 -3.93 -28.12 -14.39
C VAL A 109 -4.56 -29.52 -14.41
N GLN A 110 -5.40 -29.79 -15.41
CA GLN A 110 -5.67 -31.15 -15.85
C GLN A 110 -4.82 -31.40 -17.09
N GLY A 111 -3.56 -31.85 -16.91
CA GLY A 111 -2.90 -32.51 -18.05
C GLY A 111 -1.38 -32.44 -18.18
N THR A 112 -0.64 -31.68 -17.38
CA THR A 112 0.83 -31.72 -17.45
C THR A 112 1.37 -32.57 -16.31
N GLU A 113 1.39 -33.90 -16.48
CA GLU A 113 2.10 -34.78 -15.56
C GLU A 113 3.60 -34.50 -15.65
N VAL A 114 4.13 -33.73 -14.69
CA VAL A 114 5.57 -33.56 -14.54
C VAL A 114 6.15 -34.92 -14.14
N PRO A 115 7.14 -35.47 -14.87
CA PRO A 115 7.77 -36.73 -14.51
C PRO A 115 8.24 -36.76 -13.05
N GLU A 116 8.00 -37.87 -12.36
CA GLU A 116 8.28 -38.01 -10.93
C GLU A 116 9.77 -37.78 -10.62
N GLU A 117 10.67 -38.09 -11.55
CA GLU A 117 12.10 -37.82 -11.39
C GLU A 117 12.42 -36.33 -11.32
N LEU A 118 11.73 -35.49 -12.10
CA LEU A 118 11.92 -34.03 -12.05
C LEU A 118 11.30 -33.45 -10.77
N LEU A 119 10.13 -33.96 -10.36
CA LEU A 119 9.53 -33.57 -9.09
C LEU A 119 10.40 -33.95 -7.89
N ALA A 120 11.05 -35.11 -7.91
CA ALA A 120 11.99 -35.53 -6.86
C ALA A 120 13.18 -34.56 -6.76
N ILE A 121 13.79 -34.20 -7.88
CA ILE A 121 14.89 -33.22 -7.93
C ILE A 121 14.41 -31.84 -7.44
N CYS A 122 13.24 -31.39 -7.87
CA CYS A 122 12.66 -30.12 -7.42
C CYS A 122 12.40 -30.13 -5.91
N ARG A 123 11.86 -31.21 -5.34
CA ARG A 123 11.66 -31.36 -3.89
C ARG A 123 12.98 -31.33 -3.12
N GLU A 124 14.03 -31.99 -3.62
CA GLU A 124 15.37 -31.93 -3.03
C GLU A 124 15.96 -30.50 -3.04
N LEU A 125 15.61 -29.70 -4.05
CA LEU A 125 15.98 -28.29 -4.17
C LEU A 125 15.03 -27.33 -3.42
N GLY A 126 14.01 -27.85 -2.71
CA GLY A 126 13.04 -27.03 -1.96
C GLY A 126 11.99 -26.33 -2.83
N ILE A 127 11.80 -26.79 -4.07
CA ILE A 127 10.81 -26.29 -5.02
C ILE A 127 9.56 -27.16 -4.90
N THR A 128 8.43 -26.56 -4.55
CA THR A 128 7.14 -27.25 -4.45
C THR A 128 6.56 -27.52 -5.83
N GLU A 129 5.71 -28.54 -5.92
CA GLU A 129 5.00 -28.91 -7.16
C GLU A 129 4.22 -27.72 -7.75
N ASP A 130 3.57 -26.90 -6.91
CA ASP A 130 2.90 -25.67 -7.31
C ASP A 130 3.85 -24.67 -7.99
N LYS A 131 5.07 -24.51 -7.45
CA LYS A 131 6.10 -23.65 -8.06
C LYS A 131 6.56 -24.17 -9.41
N VAL A 132 6.67 -25.50 -9.57
CA VAL A 132 7.03 -26.12 -10.86
C VAL A 132 5.94 -25.85 -11.89
N ASN A 133 4.67 -26.06 -11.53
CA ASN A 133 3.53 -25.81 -12.41
C ASN A 133 3.42 -24.34 -12.83
N ILE A 134 3.63 -23.42 -11.90
CA ILE A 134 3.68 -21.98 -12.19
C ILE A 134 4.82 -21.66 -13.16
N ILE A 135 6.02 -22.20 -12.94
CA ILE A 135 7.18 -21.93 -13.81
C ILE A 135 6.90 -22.41 -15.24
N LEU A 136 6.41 -23.63 -15.42
CA LEU A 136 6.07 -24.18 -16.75
C LEU A 136 5.12 -23.23 -17.49
N ARG A 137 4.04 -22.78 -16.83
CA ARG A 137 3.07 -21.82 -17.38
C ARG A 137 3.67 -20.46 -17.75
N THR A 138 4.62 -19.98 -16.96
CA THR A 138 5.27 -18.67 -17.22
C THR A 138 6.40 -18.73 -18.27
N THR A 139 6.72 -19.91 -18.79
CA THR A 139 7.82 -20.13 -19.76
C THR A 139 7.36 -20.50 -21.17
N GLU A 140 6.06 -20.64 -21.43
CA GLU A 140 5.53 -21.04 -22.75
C GLU A 140 5.44 -19.91 -23.81
N GLU A 141 5.90 -18.69 -23.52
CA GLU A 141 6.04 -17.64 -24.54
C GLU A 141 7.36 -17.77 -25.32
N GLY A 142 7.37 -18.63 -26.35
CA GLY A 142 8.54 -18.77 -27.20
C GLY A 142 8.46 -19.77 -28.35
N THR A 143 7.35 -19.90 -29.06
CA THR A 143 7.33 -20.56 -30.39
C THR A 143 6.29 -19.94 -31.32
N ASP A 144 6.55 -18.71 -31.74
CA ASP A 144 5.92 -18.14 -32.93
C ASP A 144 6.76 -18.55 -34.15
N GLU A 145 6.59 -19.78 -34.61
CA GLU A 145 7.21 -20.26 -35.84
C GLU A 145 6.40 -19.73 -37.03
N LYS A 146 6.93 -18.65 -37.61
CA LYS A 146 6.47 -17.94 -38.81
C LYS A 146 5.80 -18.86 -39.83
N THR A 147 4.54 -18.55 -40.15
CA THR A 147 3.94 -18.89 -41.44
C THR A 147 4.76 -18.26 -42.57
N GLY A 148 5.30 -19.11 -43.43
CA GLY A 148 6.07 -18.69 -44.59
C GLY A 148 6.24 -19.81 -45.60
N VAL A 149 5.16 -20.13 -46.33
CA VAL A 149 5.15 -20.34 -47.80
C VAL A 149 3.75 -19.98 -48.30
#